data_AF-A0A0B8P817-F1
#
_entry.id   AF-A0A0B8P817-F1
#
_cell.length_a   1.000
_cell.length_b   1.000
_cell.length_c   1.000
_cell.angle_alpha   90.00
_cell.angle_beta   90.00
_cell.angle_gamma   90.00
#
_symmetry.space_group_name_H-M   'P 1'
#
loop_
_entity.id
_entity.type
_entity.pdbx_description
1 polymer ?
#
loop_
_entity_poly.entity_id
_entity_poly.type
_entity_poly.pdbx_seq_one_letter_code
_entity_poly.pdbx_strand_id
1 'polypeptide(L)'
;MVDNPVNALMSANYIGILAWGIGLGLALHHASATTKAVFEDLSHGVSTIVRFIIRLAPFGIFGLVASTFATTGFEALFGYANLLFVLLSAMAIIALVINPAIVYYKTKQNPYPLVLQCLRESGVTAFFTRSSAANIPVNMALCEKLDLDEDTYSVSIPLGATINMGGAAITITVLTLAAVHTLGIQVDFLTAVLLSVVAAVSACGASGVAGGSLLLIPLACSLFGIPNEVAMQVVGVGFIIGVIQDSAETALNSSTDVVFTAAVCRSEHAKELA
;
A
#
# COMPACT_ATOMS: atom_id res chain seq x y z
N MET A 1 25.50 2.75 -13.60
CA MET A 1 26.38 3.41 -12.62
C MET A 1 25.48 3.85 -11.47
N VAL A 2 25.70 3.36 -10.25
CA VAL A 2 24.82 3.71 -9.11
C VAL A 2 25.04 5.18 -8.80
N ASP A 3 23.96 5.96 -8.85
CA ASP A 3 23.98 7.39 -8.58
C ASP A 3 24.36 7.66 -7.12
N ASN A 4 25.06 8.76 -6.84
CA ASN A 4 25.39 9.17 -5.47
C ASN A 4 24.08 9.44 -4.70
N PRO A 5 23.90 8.98 -3.44
CA PRO A 5 22.67 9.18 -2.68
C PRO A 5 22.22 10.64 -2.59
N VAL A 6 23.17 11.58 -2.48
CA VAL A 6 22.85 13.02 -2.42
C VAL A 6 22.31 13.51 -3.77
N ASN A 7 22.97 13.13 -4.87
CA ASN A 7 22.51 13.50 -6.21
C ASN A 7 21.16 12.85 -6.52
N ALA A 8 20.94 11.61 -6.08
CA ALA A 8 19.67 10.91 -6.28
C ALA A 8 18.51 11.66 -5.61
N LEU A 9 18.71 12.17 -4.39
CA LEU A 9 17.73 13.02 -3.69
C LEU A 9 17.50 14.35 -4.42
N MET A 10 18.56 15.01 -4.88
CA MET A 10 18.48 16.32 -5.55
C MET A 10 17.83 16.25 -6.95
N SER A 11 18.04 15.15 -7.67
CA SER A 11 17.55 14.94 -9.04
C SER A 11 16.26 14.15 -9.11
N ALA A 12 15.65 13.79 -7.98
CA ALA A 12 14.47 12.92 -7.89
C ALA A 12 14.68 11.57 -8.62
N ASN A 13 15.88 10.99 -8.53
CA ASN A 13 16.16 9.64 -9.00
C ASN A 13 15.56 8.62 -8.04
N TYR A 14 14.26 8.37 -8.16
CA TYR A 14 13.48 7.58 -7.21
C TYR A 14 13.99 6.15 -7.03
N ILE A 15 14.42 5.48 -8.11
CA ILE A 15 14.99 4.12 -8.04
C ILE A 15 16.28 4.14 -7.23
N GLY A 16 17.14 5.15 -7.45
CA GLY A 16 18.35 5.36 -6.67
C GLY A 16 18.04 5.59 -5.19
N ILE A 17 17.06 6.44 -4.89
CA ILE A 17 16.60 6.71 -3.51
C ILE A 17 16.11 5.42 -2.84
N LEU A 18 15.28 4.61 -3.53
CA LEU A 18 14.78 3.34 -3.01
C LEU A 18 15.93 2.36 -2.73
N ALA A 19 16.84 2.18 -3.69
CA ALA A 19 17.98 1.28 -3.55
C ALA A 19 18.90 1.69 -2.37
N TRP A 20 19.19 2.99 -2.23
CA TRP A 20 19.96 3.51 -1.10
C TRP A 20 19.21 3.38 0.22
N GLY A 21 17.89 3.60 0.24
CA GLY A 21 17.07 3.41 1.43
C GLY A 21 17.12 1.97 1.95
N ILE A 22 16.98 0.99 1.05
CA ILE A 22 17.10 -0.44 1.39
C ILE A 22 18.51 -0.77 1.87
N GLY A 23 19.55 -0.34 1.14
CA GLY A 23 20.94 -0.57 1.50
C GLY A 23 21.31 0.00 2.87
N LEU A 24 20.87 1.23 3.16
CA LEU A 24 21.05 1.86 4.47
C LEU A 24 20.27 1.14 5.56
N GLY A 25 19.03 0.74 5.32
CA GLY A 25 18.23 -0.04 6.27
C GLY A 25 18.90 -1.35 6.66
N LEU A 26 19.43 -2.09 5.68
CA LEU A 26 20.16 -3.34 5.90
C LEU A 26 21.47 -3.11 6.68
N ALA A 27 22.22 -2.07 6.35
CA ALA A 27 23.45 -1.73 7.06
C ALA A 27 23.17 -1.32 8.53
N LEU A 28 22.11 -0.53 8.74
CA LEU A 28 21.71 -0.04 10.07
C LEU A 28 21.02 -1.11 10.92
N HIS A 29 20.69 -2.28 10.37
CA HIS A 29 20.12 -3.38 11.15
C HIS A 29 21.02 -3.80 12.33
N HIS A 30 22.34 -3.66 12.18
CA HIS A 30 23.32 -3.95 13.23
C HIS A 30 23.79 -2.71 14.00
N ALA A 31 23.20 -1.54 13.73
CA ALA A 31 23.54 -0.31 14.43
C ALA A 31 23.04 -0.31 15.88
N SER A 32 23.56 0.63 16.68
CA SER A 32 23.12 0.83 18.05
C SER A 32 21.63 1.17 18.15
N ALA A 33 20.99 0.84 19.27
CA ALA A 33 19.59 1.19 19.53
C ALA A 33 19.35 2.71 19.39
N THR A 34 20.28 3.53 19.87
CA THR A 34 20.22 4.99 19.74
C THR A 34 20.19 5.44 18.27
N THR A 35 21.01 4.83 17.41
CA THR A 35 21.01 5.13 15.98
C THR A 35 19.68 4.76 15.34
N LYS A 36 19.14 3.57 15.65
CA LYS A 36 17.84 3.13 15.14
C LYS A 36 16.71 4.09 15.56
N ALA A 37 16.69 4.50 16.83
CA ALA A 37 15.72 5.47 17.36
C ALA A 37 15.77 6.81 16.62
N VAL A 38 16.97 7.33 16.32
CA VAL A 38 17.12 8.58 15.54
C VAL A 38 16.50 8.46 14.14
N PHE A 39 16.69 7.34 13.46
CA PHE A 39 16.09 7.12 12.13
C PHE A 39 14.58 6.93 12.20
N GLU A 40 14.08 6.27 13.24
CA GLU A 40 12.65 6.11 13.50
C GLU A 40 11.96 7.46 13.77
N ASP A 41 12.55 8.28 14.65
CA ASP A 41 12.07 9.62 14.95
C ASP A 41 12.08 10.53 13.72
N LEU A 42 13.13 10.43 12.89
CA LEU A 42 13.21 11.16 11.62
C LEU A 42 12.09 10.74 10.66
N SER A 43 11.87 9.44 10.49
CA SER A 43 10.78 8.90 9.67
C SER A 43 9.40 9.37 10.16
N HIS A 44 9.19 9.36 11.48
CA HIS A 44 7.95 9.84 12.09
C HIS A 44 7.76 11.36 11.89
N GLY A 45 8.84 12.14 12.00
CA GLY A 45 8.85 13.57 11.70
C GLY A 45 8.44 13.88 10.27
N VAL A 46 9.05 13.20 9.28
CA VAL A 46 8.69 13.34 7.86
C VAL A 46 7.24 12.92 7.62
N SER A 47 6.82 11.78 8.18
CA SER A 47 5.43 11.31 8.08
C SER A 47 4.42 12.30 8.65
N THR A 48 4.77 13.01 9.71
CA THR A 48 3.92 14.05 10.32
C THR A 48 3.74 15.25 9.39
N ILE A 49 4.82 15.68 8.71
CA ILE A 49 4.76 16.73 7.69
C ILE A 49 3.86 16.30 6.54
N VAL A 50 4.02 15.06 6.04
CA VAL A 50 3.18 14.50 4.98
C VAL A 50 1.71 14.48 5.39
N ARG A 51 1.39 14.03 6.60
CA ARG A 51 0.01 14.06 7.14
C ARG A 51 -0.56 15.48 7.15
N PHE A 52 0.23 16.48 7.50
CA PHE A 52 -0.20 17.87 7.47
C PHE A 52 -0.51 18.34 6.04
N ILE A 53 0.35 18.02 5.06
CA ILE A 53 0.13 18.33 3.64
C ILE A 53 -1.16 17.66 3.13
N ILE A 54 -1.39 16.39 3.48
CA ILE A 54 -2.60 15.66 3.06
C ILE A 54 -3.87 16.30 3.65
N ARG A 55 -3.82 16.86 4.87
CA ARG A 55 -4.95 17.63 5.43
C ARG A 55 -5.24 18.91 4.63
N LEU A 56 -4.25 19.47 3.94
CA LEU A 56 -4.41 20.62 3.05
C LEU A 56 -4.78 20.22 1.61
N ALA A 57 -4.65 18.94 1.25
CA ALA A 57 -4.98 18.43 -0.08
C ALA A 57 -6.40 18.81 -0.57
N PRO A 58 -7.46 18.90 0.27
CA PRO A 58 -8.80 19.31 -0.19
C PRO A 58 -8.82 20.62 -0.99
N PHE A 59 -7.98 21.61 -0.62
CA PHE A 59 -7.89 22.87 -1.36
C PHE A 59 -7.25 22.70 -2.75
N GLY A 60 -6.18 21.89 -2.84
CA GLY A 60 -5.52 21.59 -4.11
C GLY A 60 -6.39 20.73 -5.02
N ILE A 61 -7.04 19.71 -4.46
CA ILE A 61 -7.98 18.83 -5.17
C ILE A 61 -9.15 19.65 -5.72
N PHE A 62 -9.72 20.56 -4.94
CA PHE A 62 -10.80 21.43 -5.43
C PHE A 62 -10.36 22.21 -6.67
N GLY A 63 -9.15 22.79 -6.67
CA GLY A 63 -8.60 23.48 -7.83
C GLY A 63 -8.38 22.57 -9.04
N LEU A 64 -7.80 21.38 -8.83
CA LEU A 64 -7.57 20.38 -9.89
C LEU A 64 -8.88 19.88 -10.50
N VAL A 65 -9.85 19.55 -9.66
CA VAL A 65 -11.19 19.11 -10.07
C VAL A 65 -11.89 20.23 -10.82
N ALA A 66 -11.95 21.44 -10.27
CA ALA A 66 -12.58 22.58 -10.94
C ALA A 66 -11.96 22.88 -12.31
N SER A 67 -10.63 22.84 -12.42
CA SER A 67 -9.91 23.00 -13.68
C SER A 67 -10.24 21.87 -14.67
N THR A 68 -10.27 20.63 -14.20
CA THR A 68 -10.63 19.47 -15.03
C THR A 68 -12.06 19.59 -15.55
N PHE A 69 -13.02 19.92 -14.69
CA PHE A 69 -14.42 20.16 -15.09
C PHE A 69 -14.54 21.30 -16.10
N ALA A 70 -13.80 22.41 -15.90
CA ALA A 70 -13.82 23.55 -16.81
C ALA A 70 -13.26 23.22 -18.21
N THR A 71 -12.36 22.25 -18.31
CA THR A 71 -11.66 21.90 -19.57
C THR A 71 -12.24 20.67 -20.27
N THR A 72 -12.67 19.65 -19.51
CA THR A 72 -13.08 18.33 -20.03
C THR A 72 -14.53 17.96 -19.70
N GLY A 73 -15.22 18.75 -18.88
CA GLY A 73 -16.62 18.50 -18.53
C GLY A 73 -16.83 17.20 -17.74
N PHE A 74 -18.00 16.56 -17.96
CA PHE A 74 -18.38 15.35 -17.22
C PHE A 74 -17.71 14.06 -17.73
N GLU A 75 -17.06 14.09 -18.89
CA GLU A 75 -16.39 12.92 -19.47
C GLU A 75 -15.23 12.43 -18.58
N ALA A 76 -14.53 13.34 -17.92
CA ALA A 76 -13.47 13.00 -16.98
C ALA A 76 -13.96 12.22 -15.75
N LEU A 77 -15.20 12.46 -15.27
CA LEU A 77 -15.74 11.65 -14.16
C LEU A 77 -15.92 10.18 -14.56
N PHE A 78 -16.29 9.92 -15.82
CA PHE A 78 -16.42 8.56 -16.30
C PHE A 78 -15.06 7.85 -16.32
N GLY A 79 -14.00 8.57 -16.71
CA GLY A 79 -12.63 8.08 -16.58
C GLY A 79 -12.25 7.73 -15.15
N TYR A 80 -12.55 8.62 -14.20
CA TYR A 80 -12.29 8.38 -12.77
C TYR A 80 -13.09 7.20 -12.20
N ALA A 81 -14.35 7.06 -12.61
CA ALA A 81 -15.19 5.94 -12.21
C ALA A 81 -14.65 4.60 -12.75
N ASN A 82 -14.22 4.55 -14.01
CA ASN A 82 -13.58 3.36 -14.58
C ASN A 82 -12.28 3.01 -13.85
N LEU A 83 -11.44 4.01 -13.57
CA LEU A 83 -10.19 3.80 -12.84
C LEU A 83 -10.44 3.25 -11.44
N LEU A 84 -11.41 3.83 -10.73
CA LEU A 84 -11.84 3.35 -9.42
C LEU A 84 -12.40 1.92 -9.51
N PHE A 85 -13.18 1.61 -10.54
CA PHE A 85 -13.71 0.26 -10.77
C PHE A 85 -12.59 -0.77 -10.96
N VAL A 86 -11.56 -0.45 -11.75
CA VAL A 86 -10.39 -1.34 -11.96
C VAL A 86 -9.63 -1.56 -10.65
N LEU A 87 -9.38 -0.50 -9.88
CA LEU A 87 -8.72 -0.57 -8.58
C LEU A 87 -9.49 -1.47 -7.60
N LEU A 88 -10.77 -1.19 -7.40
CA LEU A 88 -11.61 -1.94 -6.46
C LEU A 88 -11.79 -3.40 -6.90
N SER A 89 -11.90 -3.66 -8.20
CA SER A 89 -11.99 -5.02 -8.72
C SER A 89 -10.69 -5.79 -8.48
N ALA A 90 -9.53 -5.17 -8.69
CA ALA A 90 -8.24 -5.79 -8.40
C ALA A 90 -8.08 -6.12 -6.91
N MET A 91 -8.42 -5.18 -6.03
CA MET A 91 -8.42 -5.41 -4.58
C MET A 91 -9.40 -6.50 -4.16
N ALA A 92 -10.60 -6.53 -4.75
CA ALA A 92 -11.61 -7.56 -4.48
C ALA A 92 -11.14 -8.95 -4.92
N ILE A 93 -10.48 -9.06 -6.08
CA ILE A 93 -9.88 -10.31 -6.54
C ILE A 93 -8.82 -10.79 -5.54
N ILE A 94 -7.99 -9.89 -5.02
CA ILE A 94 -7.00 -10.26 -4.00
C ILE A 94 -7.69 -10.73 -2.72
N ALA A 95 -8.65 -9.97 -2.20
CA ALA A 95 -9.39 -10.32 -0.98
C ALA A 95 -10.18 -11.63 -1.09
N LEU A 96 -10.84 -11.89 -2.23
CA LEU A 96 -11.86 -12.95 -2.35
C LEU A 96 -11.43 -14.15 -3.19
N VAL A 97 -10.29 -14.06 -3.88
CA VAL A 97 -9.75 -15.15 -4.69
C VAL A 97 -8.34 -15.51 -4.25
N ILE A 98 -7.41 -14.56 -4.31
CA ILE A 98 -5.98 -14.86 -4.08
C ILE A 98 -5.71 -15.17 -2.61
N ASN A 99 -6.17 -14.33 -1.68
CA ASN A 99 -6.00 -14.56 -0.24
C ASN A 99 -6.63 -15.90 0.20
N PRO A 100 -7.90 -16.21 -0.14
CA PRO A 100 -8.48 -17.52 0.12
C PRO A 100 -7.68 -18.68 -0.47
N ALA A 101 -7.18 -18.55 -1.71
CA ALA A 101 -6.39 -19.60 -2.35
C ALA A 101 -5.08 -19.87 -1.59
N ILE A 102 -4.40 -18.82 -1.12
CA ILE A 102 -3.18 -18.93 -0.30
C ILE A 102 -3.50 -19.63 1.03
N VAL A 103 -4.58 -19.20 1.72
CA VAL A 103 -5.02 -19.81 2.97
C VAL A 103 -5.34 -21.29 2.77
N TYR A 104 -6.13 -21.63 1.74
CA TYR A 104 -6.48 -23.02 1.42
C TYR A 104 -5.22 -23.85 1.13
N TYR A 105 -4.28 -23.31 0.38
CA TYR A 105 -3.03 -24.01 0.09
C TYR A 105 -2.24 -24.35 1.36
N LYS A 106 -2.25 -23.45 2.36
CA LYS A 106 -1.52 -23.59 3.63
C LYS A 106 -2.25 -24.45 4.66
N THR A 107 -3.54 -24.23 4.86
CA THR A 107 -4.31 -24.90 5.92
C THR A 107 -5.01 -26.17 5.44
N LYS A 108 -5.19 -26.34 4.13
CA LYS A 108 -6.01 -27.39 3.50
C LYS A 108 -7.48 -27.41 3.96
N GLN A 109 -7.94 -26.31 4.57
CA GLN A 109 -9.31 -26.13 5.07
C GLN A 109 -10.04 -25.06 4.28
N ASN A 110 -11.37 -25.05 4.34
CA ASN A 110 -12.19 -24.00 3.71
C ASN A 110 -11.74 -22.61 4.21
N PRO A 111 -11.20 -21.74 3.34
CA PRO A 111 -10.63 -20.45 3.76
C PRO A 111 -11.68 -19.36 3.99
N TYR A 112 -12.86 -19.48 3.37
CA TYR A 112 -13.84 -18.40 3.33
C TYR A 112 -14.39 -17.97 4.69
N PRO A 113 -14.67 -18.87 5.66
CA PRO A 113 -15.11 -18.45 6.99
C PRO A 113 -14.11 -17.50 7.67
N LEU A 114 -12.81 -17.82 7.58
CA LEU A 114 -11.75 -16.98 8.11
C LEU A 114 -11.67 -15.64 7.37
N VAL A 115 -11.57 -15.68 6.03
CA VAL A 115 -11.40 -14.47 5.22
C VAL A 115 -12.59 -13.52 5.37
N LEU A 116 -13.82 -14.01 5.33
CA LEU A 116 -15.01 -13.18 5.50
C LEU A 116 -15.11 -12.59 6.91
N GLN A 117 -14.70 -13.34 7.94
CA GLN A 117 -14.63 -12.81 9.30
C GLN A 117 -13.58 -11.69 9.43
N CYS A 118 -12.38 -11.88 8.87
CA CYS A 118 -11.33 -10.86 8.85
C CYS A 118 -11.77 -9.61 8.08
N LEU A 119 -12.41 -9.77 6.91
CA LEU A 119 -12.96 -8.64 6.16
C LEU A 119 -14.04 -7.89 6.96
N ARG A 120 -14.90 -8.61 7.68
CA ARG A 120 -15.97 -8.01 8.48
C ARG A 120 -15.48 -7.28 9.71
N GLU A 121 -14.59 -7.88 10.50
CA GLU A 121 -14.20 -7.33 11.81
C GLU A 121 -13.00 -6.37 11.70
N SER A 122 -12.00 -6.73 10.91
CA SER A 122 -10.83 -5.87 10.66
C SER A 122 -11.06 -4.94 9.46
N GLY A 123 -11.44 -5.51 8.31
CA GLY A 123 -11.53 -4.78 7.05
C GLY A 123 -12.54 -3.62 7.09
N VAL A 124 -13.74 -3.83 7.63
CA VAL A 124 -14.75 -2.76 7.78
C VAL A 124 -14.25 -1.64 8.68
N THR A 125 -13.60 -1.98 9.80
CA THR A 125 -13.07 -0.97 10.72
C THR A 125 -11.96 -0.16 10.06
N ALA A 126 -11.00 -0.84 9.43
CA ALA A 126 -9.93 -0.22 8.65
C ALA A 126 -10.44 0.63 7.48
N PHE A 127 -11.54 0.22 6.83
CA PHE A 127 -12.16 0.98 5.75
C PHE A 127 -12.58 2.37 6.21
N PHE A 128 -13.21 2.48 7.38
CA PHE A 128 -13.68 3.76 7.89
C PHE A 128 -12.57 4.58 8.56
N THR A 129 -11.58 3.93 9.17
CA THR A 129 -10.46 4.63 9.82
C THR A 129 -9.40 5.11 8.83
N ARG A 130 -9.24 4.42 7.69
CA ARG A 130 -8.17 4.68 6.69
C ARG A 130 -6.77 4.71 7.30
N SER A 131 -6.55 3.83 8.28
CA SER A 131 -5.26 3.69 8.96
C SER A 131 -5.06 2.27 9.48
N SER A 132 -4.10 1.55 8.90
CA SER A 132 -3.69 0.22 9.37
C SER A 132 -3.12 0.28 10.79
N ALA A 133 -2.35 1.34 11.08
CA ALA A 133 -1.76 1.54 12.41
C ALA A 133 -2.83 1.77 13.48
N ALA A 134 -3.90 2.52 13.17
CA ALA A 134 -5.01 2.71 14.10
C ALA A 134 -5.85 1.43 14.28
N ASN A 135 -5.75 0.48 13.35
CA ASN A 135 -6.48 -0.79 13.40
C ASN A 135 -5.72 -1.92 14.10
N ILE A 136 -4.46 -1.70 14.53
CA ILE A 136 -3.66 -2.70 15.27
C ILE A 136 -4.44 -3.27 16.47
N PRO A 137 -5.04 -2.47 17.37
CA PRO A 137 -5.75 -3.02 18.53
C PRO A 137 -6.95 -3.91 18.15
N VAL A 138 -7.64 -3.56 17.05
CA VAL A 138 -8.78 -4.34 16.53
C VAL A 138 -8.29 -5.68 15.99
N ASN A 139 -7.16 -5.68 15.27
CA ASN A 139 -6.54 -6.91 14.76
C ASN A 139 -6.02 -7.81 15.88
N MET A 140 -5.43 -7.26 16.93
CA MET A 140 -4.97 -8.01 18.10
C MET A 140 -6.14 -8.71 18.81
N ALA A 141 -7.22 -7.97 19.09
CA ALA A 141 -8.43 -8.55 19.71
C ALA A 141 -9.11 -9.60 18.82
N LEU A 142 -9.07 -9.42 17.49
CA LEU A 142 -9.58 -10.43 16.56
C LEU A 142 -8.72 -11.70 16.56
N CYS A 143 -7.40 -11.58 16.68
CA CYS A 143 -6.51 -12.74 16.81
C CYS A 143 -6.76 -13.51 18.10
N GLU A 144 -6.93 -12.82 19.22
CA GLU A 144 -7.31 -13.42 20.51
C GLU A 144 -8.67 -14.14 20.41
N LYS A 145 -9.67 -13.51 19.79
CA LYS A 145 -10.99 -14.12 19.53
C LYS A 145 -10.92 -15.37 18.65
N LEU A 146 -9.93 -15.44 17.75
CA LEU A 146 -9.69 -16.58 16.86
C LEU A 146 -8.86 -17.69 17.52
N ASP A 147 -8.51 -17.54 18.80
CA ASP A 147 -7.68 -18.47 19.58
C ASP A 147 -6.33 -18.75 18.90
N LEU A 148 -5.70 -17.67 18.41
CA LEU A 148 -4.38 -17.72 17.78
C LEU A 148 -3.27 -17.58 18.83
N ASP A 149 -2.11 -18.15 18.53
CA ASP A 149 -0.91 -18.04 19.35
C ASP A 149 -0.44 -16.58 19.53
N GLU A 150 -0.35 -16.12 20.78
CA GLU A 150 -0.01 -14.73 21.15
C GLU A 150 1.41 -14.34 20.76
N ASP A 151 2.38 -15.26 20.87
CA ASP A 151 3.76 -15.02 20.46
C ASP A 151 3.84 -14.72 18.95
N THR A 152 2.95 -15.34 18.16
CA THR A 152 2.86 -15.11 16.72
C THR A 152 2.14 -13.80 16.38
N TYR A 153 0.95 -13.56 16.94
CA TYR A 153 0.15 -12.39 16.53
C TYR A 153 0.66 -11.06 17.11
N SER A 154 1.29 -11.08 18.29
CA SER A 154 1.88 -9.88 18.91
C SER A 154 3.03 -9.28 18.10
N VAL A 155 3.71 -10.09 17.28
CA VAL A 155 4.77 -9.63 16.36
C VAL A 155 4.21 -9.40 14.96
N SER A 156 3.44 -10.35 14.43
CA SER A 156 3.01 -10.31 13.02
C SER A 156 2.01 -9.19 12.72
N ILE A 157 1.12 -8.83 13.65
CA ILE A 157 0.13 -7.76 13.41
C ILE A 157 0.76 -6.36 13.36
N PRO A 158 1.58 -5.92 14.34
CA PRO A 158 2.25 -4.63 14.25
C PRO A 158 3.21 -4.55 13.05
N LEU A 159 3.90 -5.65 12.74
CA LEU A 159 4.78 -5.72 11.58
C LEU A 159 3.95 -5.58 10.28
N GLY A 160 2.89 -6.38 10.13
CA GLY A 160 1.98 -6.36 8.97
C GLY A 160 1.39 -4.98 8.69
N ALA A 161 0.96 -4.26 9.73
CA ALA A 161 0.41 -2.91 9.62
C ALA A 161 1.38 -1.89 8.98
N THR A 162 2.67 -2.22 8.90
CA THR A 162 3.71 -1.41 8.24
C THR A 162 4.19 -1.99 6.91
N ILE A 163 4.42 -3.31 6.82
CA ILE A 163 5.07 -3.91 5.63
C ILE A 163 4.10 -4.63 4.68
N ASN A 164 2.95 -5.11 5.17
CA ASN A 164 1.99 -5.87 4.37
C ASN A 164 1.03 -4.94 3.61
N MET A 165 1.60 -4.20 2.67
CA MET A 165 0.91 -3.15 1.93
C MET A 165 0.47 -3.59 0.52
N GLY A 166 -0.20 -4.74 0.42
CA GLY A 166 -0.65 -5.29 -0.85
C GLY A 166 -1.62 -4.38 -1.62
N GLY A 167 -2.57 -3.76 -0.93
CA GLY A 167 -3.46 -2.75 -1.48
C GLY A 167 -2.71 -1.52 -2.01
N ALA A 168 -1.68 -1.05 -1.31
CA ALA A 168 -0.87 0.07 -1.78
C ALA A 168 -0.10 -0.29 -3.05
N ALA A 169 0.45 -1.51 -3.11
CA ALA A 169 1.12 -2.01 -4.31
C ALA A 169 0.16 -2.05 -5.52
N ILE A 170 -1.09 -2.47 -5.31
CA ILE A 170 -2.15 -2.44 -6.35
C ILE A 170 -2.42 -1.00 -6.77
N THR A 171 -2.59 -0.08 -5.82
CA THR A 171 -2.86 1.33 -6.10
C THR A 171 -1.76 1.97 -6.93
N ILE A 172 -0.50 1.83 -6.50
CA ILE A 172 0.68 2.34 -7.22
C ILE A 172 0.72 1.77 -8.63
N THR A 173 0.59 0.44 -8.76
CA THR A 173 0.67 -0.26 -10.06
C THR A 173 -0.43 0.20 -11.01
N VAL A 174 -1.69 0.20 -10.56
CA VAL A 174 -2.84 0.51 -11.41
C VAL A 174 -2.84 1.98 -11.83
N LEU A 175 -2.53 2.90 -10.91
CA LEU A 175 -2.46 4.33 -11.24
C LEU A 175 -1.31 4.64 -12.20
N THR A 176 -0.15 4.00 -12.02
CA THR A 176 0.96 4.11 -12.99
C THR A 176 0.59 3.51 -14.35
N LEU A 177 -0.03 2.34 -14.41
CA LEU A 177 -0.47 1.74 -15.68
C LEU A 177 -1.56 2.56 -16.37
N ALA A 178 -2.44 3.23 -15.61
CA ALA A 178 -3.42 4.15 -16.16
C ALA A 178 -2.75 5.38 -16.80
N ALA A 179 -1.71 5.93 -16.16
CA ALA A 179 -0.92 7.02 -16.71
C ALA A 179 -0.20 6.61 -18.00
N VAL A 180 0.48 5.46 -17.96
CA VAL A 180 1.13 4.85 -19.13
C VAL A 180 0.13 4.65 -20.27
N HIS A 181 -1.05 4.09 -19.99
CA HIS A 181 -2.10 3.89 -20.98
C HIS A 181 -2.57 5.22 -21.60
N THR A 182 -2.78 6.24 -20.77
CA THR A 182 -3.19 7.59 -21.20
C THR A 182 -2.14 8.25 -22.09
N LEU A 183 -0.86 8.02 -21.82
CA LEU A 183 0.27 8.54 -22.60
C LEU A 183 0.59 7.70 -23.84
N GLY A 184 -0.11 6.58 -24.07
CA GLY A 184 0.16 5.68 -25.19
C GLY A 184 1.50 4.96 -25.10
N ILE A 185 2.08 4.84 -23.90
CA ILE A 185 3.35 4.15 -23.67
C ILE A 185 3.08 2.64 -23.76
N GLN A 186 3.87 1.93 -24.56
CA GLN A 186 3.77 0.47 -24.64
C GLN A 186 4.46 -0.17 -23.43
N VAL A 187 3.76 -1.12 -22.81
CA VAL A 187 4.29 -1.90 -21.67
C VAL A 187 4.38 -3.34 -22.09
N ASP A 188 5.58 -3.87 -22.15
CA ASP A 188 5.80 -5.30 -22.29
C ASP A 188 5.59 -6.00 -20.94
N PHE A 189 5.40 -7.32 -21.00
CA PHE A 189 5.12 -8.14 -19.82
C PHE A 189 6.22 -8.06 -18.75
N LEU A 190 7.49 -8.03 -19.14
CA LEU A 190 8.60 -8.01 -18.19
C LEU A 190 8.66 -6.67 -17.45
N THR A 191 8.41 -5.57 -18.15
CA THR A 191 8.30 -4.24 -17.54
C THR A 191 7.10 -4.16 -16.59
N ALA A 192 5.96 -4.78 -16.91
CA ALA A 192 4.81 -4.86 -16.00
C ALA A 192 5.11 -5.67 -14.72
N VAL A 193 5.87 -6.76 -14.83
CA VAL A 193 6.35 -7.53 -13.68
C VAL A 193 7.33 -6.70 -12.85
N LEU A 194 8.26 -5.99 -13.49
CA LEU A 194 9.20 -5.11 -12.80
C LEU A 194 8.48 -4.00 -12.03
N LEU A 195 7.48 -3.36 -12.65
CA LEU A 195 6.61 -2.39 -11.98
C LEU A 195 5.96 -3.00 -10.73
N SER A 196 5.42 -4.20 -10.84
CA SER A 196 4.76 -4.88 -9.72
C SER A 196 5.73 -5.14 -8.55
N VAL A 197 6.97 -5.55 -8.85
CA VAL A 197 8.03 -5.75 -7.84
C VAL A 197 8.41 -4.42 -7.20
N VAL A 198 8.67 -3.38 -8.00
CA VAL A 198 9.02 -2.05 -7.47
C VAL A 198 7.89 -1.48 -6.63
N ALA A 199 6.65 -1.61 -7.07
CA ALA A 199 5.47 -1.16 -6.32
C ALA A 199 5.35 -1.90 -4.98
N ALA A 200 5.52 -3.23 -4.97
CA ALA A 200 5.48 -4.01 -3.73
C ALA A 200 6.58 -3.62 -2.74
N VAL A 201 7.83 -3.50 -3.21
CA VAL A 201 8.96 -3.10 -2.36
C VAL A 201 8.79 -1.67 -1.84
N SER A 202 8.31 -0.76 -2.69
CA SER A 202 8.07 0.64 -2.32
C SER A 202 6.91 0.76 -1.34
N ALA A 203 5.86 -0.02 -1.51
CA ALA A 203 4.69 -0.03 -0.65
C ALA A 203 5.04 -0.39 0.81
N CYS A 204 6.05 -1.24 1.04
CA CYS A 204 6.55 -1.51 2.40
C CYS A 204 7.15 -0.26 3.08
N GLY A 205 7.55 0.76 2.30
CA GLY A 205 8.01 2.05 2.80
C GLY A 205 6.90 3.11 2.89
N ALA A 206 5.67 2.80 2.49
CA ALA A 206 4.56 3.71 2.68
C ALA A 206 4.24 3.80 4.17
N SER A 207 4.06 5.01 4.70
CA SER A 207 3.54 5.15 6.06
C SER A 207 2.07 4.70 6.07
N GLY A 208 1.63 3.95 7.09
CA GLY A 208 0.26 3.43 7.23
C GLY A 208 -0.80 4.51 7.50
N VAL A 209 -0.69 5.64 6.81
CA VAL A 209 -1.44 6.88 6.97
C VAL A 209 -2.15 7.16 5.66
N ALA A 210 -3.36 7.73 5.75
CA ALA A 210 -4.19 8.02 4.60
C ALA A 210 -3.43 8.72 3.47
N GLY A 211 -3.50 8.18 2.25
CA GLY A 211 -2.88 8.75 1.05
C GLY A 211 -1.37 8.56 0.93
N GLY A 212 -0.72 7.80 1.83
CA GLY A 212 0.73 7.57 1.79
C GLY A 212 1.20 6.84 0.53
N SER A 213 0.42 5.86 0.04
CA SER A 213 0.73 5.08 -1.16
C SER A 213 0.69 5.92 -2.45
N LEU A 214 -0.19 6.92 -2.52
CA LEU A 214 -0.28 7.82 -3.67
C LEU A 214 1.02 8.57 -3.92
N LEU A 215 1.76 8.90 -2.85
CA LEU A 215 3.03 9.63 -2.95
C LEU A 215 4.18 8.77 -3.51
N LEU A 216 3.98 7.47 -3.68
CA LEU A 216 4.93 6.55 -4.30
C LEU A 216 4.66 6.34 -5.81
N ILE A 217 3.57 6.89 -6.35
CA ILE A 217 3.28 6.83 -7.79
C ILE A 217 4.39 7.46 -8.64
N PRO A 218 5.00 8.62 -8.29
CA PRO A 218 6.09 9.19 -9.07
C PRO A 218 7.29 8.27 -9.24
N LEU A 219 7.62 7.49 -8.20
CA LEU A 219 8.65 6.46 -8.26
C LEU A 219 8.33 5.41 -9.32
N ALA A 220 7.11 4.87 -9.31
CA ALA A 220 6.68 3.89 -10.30
C ALA A 220 6.59 4.48 -11.72
N CYS A 221 6.08 5.70 -11.87
CA CYS A 221 6.03 6.43 -13.14
C CYS A 221 7.42 6.69 -13.74
N SER A 222 8.45 6.89 -12.90
CA SER A 222 9.82 7.11 -13.35
C SER A 222 10.41 5.92 -14.12
N LEU A 223 9.93 4.69 -13.87
CA LEU A 223 10.32 3.49 -14.63
C LEU A 223 9.98 3.60 -16.12
N PHE A 224 8.94 4.36 -16.44
CA PHE A 224 8.45 4.56 -17.80
C PHE A 224 8.92 5.90 -18.41
N GLY A 225 9.82 6.62 -17.73
CA GLY A 225 10.27 7.94 -18.15
C GLY A 225 9.18 9.01 -18.12
N ILE A 226 8.10 8.79 -17.35
CA ILE A 226 7.03 9.78 -17.20
C ILE A 226 7.56 10.96 -16.38
N PRO A 227 7.44 12.21 -16.89
CA PRO A 227 7.88 13.40 -16.16
C PRO A 227 7.17 13.56 -14.82
N ASN A 228 7.87 14.10 -13.83
CA ASN A 228 7.34 14.25 -12.47
C ASN A 228 6.08 15.14 -12.44
N GLU A 229 6.00 16.15 -13.29
CA GLU A 229 4.83 17.02 -13.42
C GLU A 229 3.57 16.22 -13.79
N VAL A 230 3.70 15.27 -14.70
CA VAL A 230 2.62 14.37 -15.11
C VAL A 230 2.32 13.36 -14.01
N ALA A 231 3.36 12.78 -13.38
CA ALA A 231 3.16 11.86 -12.27
C ALA A 231 2.41 12.52 -11.10
N MET A 232 2.69 13.79 -10.79
CA MET A 232 1.97 14.54 -9.76
C MET A 232 0.50 14.81 -10.13
N GLN A 233 0.15 14.91 -11.41
CA GLN A 233 -1.26 14.95 -11.83
C GLN A 233 -1.97 13.63 -11.54
N VAL A 234 -1.30 12.49 -11.74
CA VAL A 234 -1.83 11.15 -11.40
C VAL A 234 -2.06 11.03 -9.89
N VAL A 235 -1.15 11.54 -9.07
CA VAL A 235 -1.36 11.66 -7.62
C VAL A 235 -2.60 12.49 -7.31
N GLY A 236 -2.80 13.61 -8.02
CA GLY A 236 -4.01 14.44 -7.94
C GLY A 236 -5.28 13.65 -8.25
N VAL A 237 -5.29 12.84 -9.31
CA VAL A 237 -6.40 11.94 -9.64
C VAL A 237 -6.63 10.91 -8.53
N GLY A 238 -5.55 10.33 -8.00
CA GLY A 238 -5.59 9.43 -6.85
C GLY A 238 -6.26 10.07 -5.64
N PHE A 239 -5.99 11.34 -5.36
CA PHE A 239 -6.66 12.07 -4.29
C PHE A 239 -8.15 12.33 -4.55
N ILE A 240 -8.57 12.52 -5.81
CA ILE A 240 -9.99 12.69 -6.18
C ILE A 240 -10.80 11.44 -5.85
N ILE A 241 -10.28 10.27 -6.21
CA ILE A 241 -10.93 8.98 -5.93
C ILE A 241 -10.53 8.40 -4.56
N GLY A 242 -9.64 9.10 -3.85
CA GLY A 242 -8.89 8.60 -2.71
C GLY A 242 -9.76 8.24 -1.52
N VAL A 243 -10.92 8.87 -1.34
CA VAL A 243 -11.82 8.50 -0.23
C VAL A 243 -12.22 7.03 -0.30
N ILE A 244 -12.59 6.54 -1.48
CA ILE A 244 -13.04 5.15 -1.64
C ILE A 244 -11.83 4.23 -1.82
N GLN A 245 -10.85 4.66 -2.62
CA GLN A 245 -9.65 3.89 -2.92
C GLN A 245 -8.81 3.63 -1.65
N ASP A 246 -8.49 4.66 -0.86
CA ASP A 246 -7.65 4.55 0.35
C ASP A 246 -8.35 3.73 1.45
N SER A 247 -9.68 3.85 1.55
CA SER A 247 -10.51 3.01 2.41
C SER A 247 -10.45 1.54 2.03
N ALA A 248 -10.63 1.20 0.74
CA ALA A 248 -10.55 -0.17 0.27
C ALA A 248 -9.13 -0.75 0.38
N GLU A 249 -8.11 0.06 0.08
CA GLU A 249 -6.70 -0.28 0.26
C GLU A 249 -6.38 -0.63 1.71
N THR A 250 -6.76 0.24 2.65
CA THR A 250 -6.51 0.04 4.08
C THR A 250 -7.26 -1.20 4.59
N ALA A 251 -8.51 -1.39 4.16
CA ALA A 251 -9.31 -2.57 4.50
C ALA A 251 -8.64 -3.86 4.03
N LEU A 252 -8.12 -3.88 2.80
CA LEU A 252 -7.41 -5.03 2.25
C LEU A 252 -6.13 -5.32 3.03
N ASN A 253 -5.29 -4.31 3.24
CA ASN A 253 -4.02 -4.45 3.98
C ASN A 253 -4.28 -5.02 5.37
N SER A 254 -5.12 -4.34 6.15
CA SER A 254 -5.33 -4.66 7.56
C SER A 254 -6.03 -6.00 7.77
N SER A 255 -7.01 -6.36 6.93
CA SER A 255 -7.66 -7.68 7.03
C SER A 255 -6.71 -8.81 6.65
N THR A 256 -5.82 -8.58 5.68
CA THR A 256 -4.85 -9.59 5.23
C THR A 256 -3.82 -9.92 6.30
N ASP A 257 -3.45 -8.97 7.18
CA ASP A 257 -2.58 -9.22 8.33
C ASP A 257 -3.12 -10.38 9.18
N VAL A 258 -4.39 -10.29 9.59
CA VAL A 258 -5.03 -11.32 10.41
C VAL A 258 -5.22 -12.63 9.63
N VAL A 259 -5.59 -12.54 8.34
CA VAL A 259 -5.78 -13.73 7.50
C VAL A 259 -4.51 -14.58 7.43
N PHE A 260 -3.35 -13.96 7.20
CA PHE A 260 -2.09 -14.69 7.08
C PHE A 260 -1.52 -15.13 8.42
N THR A 261 -1.65 -14.31 9.48
CA THR A 261 -1.32 -14.75 10.84
C THR A 261 -2.12 -16.00 11.22
N ALA A 262 -3.44 -15.98 11.03
CA ALA A 262 -4.30 -17.12 11.31
C ALA A 262 -3.96 -18.36 10.45
N ALA A 263 -3.61 -18.17 9.17
CA ALA A 263 -3.21 -19.27 8.30
C ALA A 263 -1.92 -19.95 8.77
N VAL A 264 -0.95 -19.17 9.27
CA VAL A 264 0.30 -19.70 9.84
C VAL A 264 0.01 -20.47 11.13
N CYS A 265 -0.65 -19.85 12.11
CA CYS A 265 -0.97 -20.48 13.40
C CYS A 265 -1.73 -21.80 13.21
N ARG A 266 -2.76 -21.83 12.35
CA ARG A 266 -3.53 -23.05 12.07
C ARG A 266 -2.70 -24.13 11.39
N SER A 267 -1.74 -23.77 10.54
CA SER A 267 -0.88 -24.75 9.88
C SER A 267 0.15 -25.35 10.83
N GLU A 268 0.68 -24.57 11.80
CA GLU A 268 1.61 -25.07 12.81
C GLU A 268 0.90 -26.00 13.80
N HIS A 269 -0.27 -25.60 14.31
CA HIS A 269 -1.07 -26.45 15.18
C HIS A 269 -1.46 -27.79 14.53
N ALA A 270 -1.77 -27.78 13.23
CA ALA A 270 -2.04 -29.01 12.48
C ALA A 270 -0.82 -29.94 12.36
N LYS A 271 0.41 -29.41 12.38
CA LYS A 271 1.65 -30.20 12.39
C LYS A 271 1.95 -30.78 13.77
N GLU A 272 1.65 -30.05 14.84
CA GLU A 272 1.85 -30.52 16.22
C GLU A 272 0.96 -31.71 16.57
N LEU A 273 -0.22 -31.81 15.93
CA LEU A 273 -1.18 -32.90 16.11
C LEU A 273 -0.91 -34.14 15.23
N ALA A 274 0.01 -34.07 14.27
CA ALA A 274 0.28 -35.12 13.27
C ALA A 274 1.53 -35.94 13.60
#